data_AF-A0A975FY26-F1
#
_entry.id   AF-A0A975FY26-F1
#
_cell.length_a   1.000
_cell.length_b   1.000
_cell.length_c   1.000
_cell.angle_alpha   90.00
_cell.angle_beta   90.00
_cell.angle_gamma   90.00
#
_symmetry.space_group_name_H-M   'P 1'
#
loop_
_entity.id
_entity.type
_entity.pdbx_description
1 polymer ?
#
loop_
_entity_poly.entity_id
_entity_poly.type
_entity_poly.pdbx_seq_one_letter_code
_entity_poly.pdbx_strand_id
1 'polypeptide(L)'
;MRRRAIVRLTTRFILDYIAILSQMFDHDIVKGLVYLAICDANIGYIDGQADFSEYYGRLERTAPDEMRRPIRPHKLAMSLGIPRETVRRKVTALIKAGWVVETDQGVYVPTEVLTSDQVKATLIQNSRLLVELYARLAKAAVPGAVAPPATIDDLPHRAMARVAAGYCLRSLEEMRGLFEGDLLTGFVYLSVVDANTSYLDDLPVRAYMNLEDHVPDEARRPVSALALAARTGLPRETVRRHVRKLEALGVVRSVHGGLIAHQEHLRSETVMAAAARNAGNLRLLIQELQAVGFPHPVPHAQARVAGR
;
A
#
# COMPACT_ATOMS: atom_id res chain seq x y z
N MET A 1 -3.49 9.43 21.54
CA MET A 1 -2.15 9.48 20.88
C MET A 1 -1.87 8.41 19.79
N ARG A 2 -1.82 7.10 20.10
CA ARG A 2 -1.37 6.04 19.17
C ARG A 2 -2.13 5.95 17.83
N ARG A 3 -3.46 6.10 17.85
CA ARG A 3 -4.32 5.94 16.64
C ARG A 3 -4.03 6.97 15.54
N ARG A 4 -3.65 8.21 15.90
CA ARG A 4 -3.32 9.25 14.91
C ARG A 4 -1.95 9.02 14.27
N ALA A 5 -0.96 8.65 15.09
CA ALA A 5 0.34 8.21 14.57
C ALA A 5 0.16 7.02 13.61
N ILE A 6 -0.66 6.02 13.99
CA ILE A 6 -1.02 4.91 13.11
C ILE A 6 -1.56 5.40 11.78
N VAL A 7 -2.60 6.24 11.76
CA VAL A 7 -3.20 6.74 10.50
C VAL A 7 -2.18 7.46 9.64
N ARG A 8 -1.37 8.35 10.21
CA ARG A 8 -0.39 9.14 9.44
C ARG A 8 0.71 8.25 8.85
N LEU A 9 1.31 7.40 9.68
CA LEU A 9 2.39 6.49 9.26
C LEU A 9 1.91 5.48 8.22
N THR A 10 0.71 4.93 8.40
CA THR A 10 0.14 3.99 7.43
C THR A 10 -0.32 4.67 6.15
N THR A 11 -0.87 5.89 6.22
CA THR A 11 -1.19 6.70 5.03
C THR A 11 0.07 6.92 4.21
N ARG A 12 1.17 7.33 4.84
CA ARG A 12 2.46 7.52 4.19
C ARG A 12 2.93 6.23 3.51
N PHE A 13 2.92 5.11 4.23
CA PHE A 13 3.29 3.80 3.70
C PHE A 13 2.46 3.42 2.46
N ILE A 14 1.13 3.56 2.52
CA ILE A 14 0.24 3.20 1.40
C ILE A 14 0.53 4.09 0.17
N LEU A 15 0.73 5.39 0.37
CA LEU A 15 1.04 6.32 -0.72
C LEU A 15 2.38 5.97 -1.38
N ASP A 16 3.42 5.75 -0.58
CA ASP A 16 4.75 5.38 -1.08
C ASP A 16 4.72 4.00 -1.75
N TYR A 17 3.94 3.04 -1.21
CA TYR A 17 3.78 1.71 -1.79
C TYR A 17 3.08 1.75 -3.16
N ILE A 18 2.00 2.52 -3.28
CA ILE A 18 1.32 2.73 -4.57
C ILE A 18 2.25 3.45 -5.55
N ALA A 19 3.05 4.41 -5.07
CA ALA A 19 4.00 5.13 -5.92
C ALA A 19 5.04 4.19 -6.52
N ILE A 20 5.70 3.32 -5.73
CA ILE A 20 6.67 2.35 -6.25
C ILE A 20 6.03 1.37 -7.24
N LEU A 21 4.79 0.93 -6.99
CA LEU A 21 4.07 0.05 -7.90
C LEU A 21 3.79 0.73 -9.24
N SER A 22 3.38 2.01 -9.20
CA SER A 22 3.08 2.77 -10.40
C SER A 22 4.32 3.07 -11.25
N GLN A 23 5.50 3.18 -10.65
CA GLN A 23 6.76 3.46 -11.35
C GLN A 23 7.13 2.38 -12.37
N MET A 24 6.75 1.11 -12.12
CA MET A 24 6.95 0.03 -13.10
C MET A 24 6.13 0.22 -14.39
N PHE A 25 5.15 1.13 -14.37
CA PHE A 25 4.10 1.23 -15.37
C PHE A 25 3.87 2.67 -15.87
N ASP A 26 4.92 3.47 -15.95
CA ASP A 26 4.88 4.88 -16.38
C ASP A 26 3.99 5.76 -15.48
N HIS A 27 4.07 5.53 -14.17
CA HIS A 27 3.25 6.18 -13.14
C HIS A 27 1.74 5.94 -13.30
N ASP A 28 1.34 4.89 -14.02
CA ASP A 28 -0.05 4.47 -14.14
C ASP A 28 -0.49 3.70 -12.89
N ILE A 29 -0.98 4.44 -11.89
CA ILE A 29 -1.46 3.90 -10.61
C ILE A 29 -2.46 2.76 -10.82
N VAL A 30 -3.42 2.94 -11.74
CA VAL A 30 -4.46 1.94 -11.98
C VAL A 30 -3.88 0.65 -12.56
N LYS A 31 -2.89 0.76 -13.46
CA LYS A 31 -2.18 -0.43 -14.00
C LYS A 31 -1.39 -1.14 -12.89
N GLY A 32 -0.71 -0.39 -12.02
CA GLY A 32 0.01 -0.93 -10.86
C GLY A 32 -0.89 -1.67 -9.87
N LEU A 33 -2.07 -1.12 -9.56
CA LEU A 33 -3.05 -1.76 -8.68
C LEU A 33 -3.68 -3.01 -9.31
N VAL A 34 -3.96 -3.00 -10.61
CA VAL A 34 -4.42 -4.18 -11.34
C VAL A 34 -3.35 -5.28 -11.31
N TYR A 35 -2.09 -4.94 -11.57
CA TYR A 35 -0.97 -5.89 -11.48
C TYR A 35 -0.84 -6.47 -10.07
N LEU A 36 -0.87 -5.63 -9.02
CA LEU A 36 -0.84 -6.05 -7.62
C LEU A 36 -1.95 -7.06 -7.29
N ALA A 37 -3.18 -6.76 -7.71
CA ALA A 37 -4.33 -7.62 -7.47
C ALA A 37 -4.27 -8.96 -8.24
N ILE A 38 -3.61 -9.00 -9.40
CA ILE A 38 -3.35 -10.27 -10.10
C ILE A 38 -2.33 -11.09 -9.30
N CYS A 39 -1.22 -10.49 -8.87
CA CYS A 39 -0.22 -11.15 -8.05
C CYS A 39 -0.83 -11.74 -6.77
N ASP A 40 -1.60 -10.94 -6.03
CA ASP A 40 -2.29 -11.35 -4.80
C ASP A 40 -3.26 -12.52 -5.07
N ALA A 41 -4.12 -12.39 -6.09
CA ALA A 41 -5.11 -13.41 -6.40
C ALA A 41 -4.50 -14.73 -6.94
N ASN A 42 -3.36 -14.68 -7.62
CA ASN A 42 -2.74 -15.87 -8.20
C ASN A 42 -2.24 -16.86 -7.16
N ILE A 43 -1.78 -16.35 -6.01
CA ILE A 43 -1.12 -17.16 -5.00
C ILE A 43 -1.69 -16.98 -3.59
N GLY A 44 -2.68 -16.11 -3.36
CA GLY A 44 -3.20 -15.83 -2.01
C GLY A 44 -3.69 -17.06 -1.22
N TYR A 45 -3.97 -18.18 -1.89
CA TYR A 45 -4.30 -19.46 -1.24
C TYR A 45 -3.11 -20.13 -0.53
N ILE A 46 -1.87 -19.71 -0.79
CA ILE A 46 -0.65 -20.22 -0.15
C ILE A 46 -0.25 -19.41 1.08
N ASP A 47 -0.76 -18.19 1.24
CA ASP A 47 -0.31 -17.27 2.31
C ASP A 47 -0.64 -17.77 3.72
N GLY A 48 -1.64 -18.64 3.88
CA GLY A 48 -1.97 -19.30 5.14
C GLY A 48 -1.15 -20.57 5.45
N GLN A 49 -0.21 -20.95 4.60
CA GLN A 49 0.55 -22.20 4.70
C GLN A 49 2.02 -21.91 5.00
N ALA A 50 2.43 -22.13 6.26
CA ALA A 50 3.75 -21.75 6.77
C ALA A 50 4.91 -22.27 5.89
N ASP A 51 4.86 -23.54 5.50
CA ASP A 51 5.90 -24.18 4.68
C ASP A 51 6.08 -23.48 3.32
N PHE A 52 4.97 -23.12 2.66
CA PHE A 52 5.02 -22.41 1.37
C PHE A 52 5.48 -20.96 1.55
N SER A 53 5.07 -20.31 2.62
CA SER A 53 5.47 -18.93 2.91
C SER A 53 6.96 -18.83 3.19
N GLU A 54 7.52 -19.80 3.92
CA GLU A 54 8.97 -19.92 4.16
C GLU A 54 9.72 -20.22 2.86
N TYR A 55 9.28 -21.22 2.10
CA TYR A 55 9.98 -21.69 0.91
C TYR A 55 9.97 -20.69 -0.26
N TYR A 56 8.82 -20.06 -0.53
CA TYR A 56 8.63 -19.06 -1.59
C TYR A 56 8.66 -17.61 -1.07
N GLY A 57 9.16 -17.40 0.15
CA GLY A 57 9.25 -16.08 0.77
C GLY A 57 10.49 -15.28 0.36
N ARG A 58 11.52 -15.96 -0.13
CA ARG A 58 12.84 -15.36 -0.43
C ARG A 58 12.89 -14.74 -1.81
N LEU A 59 13.79 -13.78 -2.02
CA LEU A 59 13.95 -13.08 -3.30
C LEU A 59 14.21 -14.05 -4.47
N GLU A 60 15.06 -15.05 -4.22
CA GLU A 60 15.49 -16.04 -5.22
C GLU A 60 14.51 -17.18 -5.49
N ARG A 61 13.44 -17.31 -4.70
CA ARG A 61 12.47 -18.41 -4.84
C ARG A 61 11.06 -17.87 -4.98
N THR A 62 10.44 -18.10 -6.12
CA THR A 62 9.01 -17.82 -6.35
C THR A 62 8.27 -19.13 -6.62
N ALA A 63 6.97 -19.15 -6.33
CA ALA A 63 6.12 -20.26 -6.73
C ALA A 63 6.21 -20.47 -8.25
N PRO A 64 6.23 -21.73 -8.74
CA PRO A 64 6.24 -22.03 -10.17
C PRO A 64 4.85 -21.78 -10.81
N ASP A 65 4.79 -21.69 -12.13
CA ASP A 65 3.59 -21.22 -12.85
C ASP A 65 2.38 -22.13 -12.65
N GLU A 66 2.61 -23.43 -12.47
CA GLU A 66 1.60 -24.47 -12.24
C GLU A 66 0.87 -24.28 -10.90
N MET A 67 1.49 -23.56 -9.96
CA MET A 67 0.88 -23.20 -8.67
C MET A 67 0.09 -21.88 -8.76
N ARG A 68 -0.02 -21.23 -9.90
CA ARG A 68 -0.81 -20.00 -10.00
C ARG A 68 -2.26 -20.33 -10.31
N ARG A 69 -3.17 -19.67 -9.59
CA ARG A 69 -4.61 -19.70 -9.91
C ARG A 69 -4.95 -18.47 -10.75
N PRO A 70 -5.19 -18.61 -12.07
CA PRO A 70 -5.53 -17.46 -12.90
C PRO A 70 -6.80 -16.77 -12.40
N ILE A 71 -6.83 -15.44 -12.47
CA ILE A 71 -7.99 -14.63 -12.05
C ILE A 71 -8.68 -14.02 -13.26
N ARG A 72 -10.02 -14.02 -13.25
CA ARG A 72 -10.80 -13.37 -14.31
C ARG A 72 -10.79 -11.84 -14.15
N PRO A 73 -10.63 -11.05 -15.23
CA PRO A 73 -10.62 -9.58 -15.14
C PRO A 73 -11.85 -8.96 -14.48
N HIS A 74 -13.04 -9.57 -14.62
CA HIS A 74 -14.24 -9.06 -13.94
C HIS A 74 -14.18 -9.19 -12.41
N LYS A 75 -13.47 -10.19 -11.87
CA LYS A 75 -13.25 -10.35 -10.43
C LYS A 75 -12.30 -9.27 -9.91
N LEU A 76 -11.28 -8.91 -10.68
CA LEU A 76 -10.39 -7.79 -10.38
C LEU A 76 -11.17 -6.47 -10.32
N ALA A 77 -12.05 -6.22 -11.30
CA ALA A 77 -12.89 -5.02 -11.31
C ALA A 77 -13.80 -4.91 -10.08
N MET A 78 -14.40 -6.03 -9.66
CA MET A 78 -15.24 -6.09 -8.47
C MET A 78 -14.43 -5.84 -7.19
N SER A 79 -13.29 -6.51 -7.03
CA SER A 79 -12.42 -6.39 -5.85
C SER A 79 -11.85 -4.96 -5.72
N LEU A 80 -11.30 -4.42 -6.81
CA LEU A 80 -10.72 -3.08 -6.83
C LEU A 80 -11.77 -1.97 -6.91
N GLY A 81 -13.02 -2.28 -7.25
CA GLY A 81 -14.06 -1.29 -7.56
C GLY A 81 -13.73 -0.36 -8.72
N ILE A 82 -12.91 -0.82 -9.64
CA ILE A 82 -12.52 -0.08 -10.85
C ILE A 82 -13.48 -0.49 -11.97
N PRO A 83 -13.93 0.44 -12.84
CA PRO A 83 -14.82 0.10 -13.94
C PRO A 83 -14.28 -1.07 -14.77
N ARG A 84 -15.17 -2.01 -15.12
CA ARG A 84 -14.81 -3.25 -15.85
C ARG A 84 -14.01 -2.96 -17.13
N GLU A 85 -14.45 -1.97 -17.89
CA GLU A 85 -13.77 -1.56 -19.12
C GLU A 85 -12.36 -1.02 -18.86
N THR A 86 -12.17 -0.28 -17.77
CA THR A 86 -10.84 0.21 -17.36
C THR A 86 -9.93 -0.95 -17.00
N VAL A 87 -10.39 -1.92 -16.20
CA VAL A 87 -9.61 -3.11 -15.85
C VAL A 87 -9.27 -3.93 -17.10
N ARG A 88 -10.24 -4.17 -17.99
CA ARG A 88 -10.01 -4.88 -19.26
C ARG A 88 -8.89 -4.22 -20.06
N ARG A 89 -8.96 -2.90 -20.27
CA ARG A 89 -7.91 -2.14 -20.97
C ARG A 89 -6.53 -2.27 -20.31
N LYS A 90 -6.45 -2.22 -18.97
CA LYS A 90 -5.17 -2.38 -18.27
C LYS A 90 -4.62 -3.80 -18.40
N VAL A 91 -5.47 -4.81 -18.26
CA VAL A 91 -5.07 -6.22 -18.43
C VAL A 91 -4.56 -6.46 -19.85
N THR A 92 -5.27 -5.99 -20.89
CA THR A 92 -4.81 -6.10 -22.29
C THR A 92 -3.45 -5.41 -22.49
N ALA A 93 -3.23 -4.25 -21.87
CA ALA A 93 -1.94 -3.56 -21.95
C ALA A 93 -0.82 -4.35 -21.26
N LEU A 94 -1.10 -4.96 -20.09
CA LEU A 94 -0.15 -5.82 -19.38
C LEU A 94 0.19 -7.09 -20.19
N ILE A 95 -0.80 -7.71 -20.84
CA ILE A 95 -0.58 -8.87 -21.72
C ILE A 95 0.30 -8.48 -22.91
N LYS A 96 -0.04 -7.38 -23.61
CA LYS A 96 0.72 -6.90 -24.77
C LYS A 96 2.18 -6.58 -24.41
N ALA A 97 2.42 -6.12 -23.18
CA ALA A 97 3.74 -5.79 -22.67
C ALA A 97 4.46 -6.97 -22.01
N GLY A 98 3.89 -8.18 -22.03
CA GLY A 98 4.53 -9.40 -21.49
C GLY A 98 4.52 -9.55 -19.97
N TRP A 99 3.82 -8.67 -19.25
CA TRP A 99 3.73 -8.73 -17.78
C TRP A 99 2.79 -9.81 -17.26
N VAL A 100 1.83 -10.22 -18.09
CA VAL A 100 0.72 -11.08 -17.71
C VAL A 100 0.45 -12.06 -18.85
N VAL A 101 0.21 -13.32 -18.51
CA VAL A 101 -0.22 -14.37 -19.43
C VAL A 101 -1.73 -14.57 -19.30
N GLU A 102 -2.41 -14.70 -20.44
CA GLU A 102 -3.82 -15.04 -20.51
C GLU A 102 -4.00 -16.54 -20.80
N THR A 103 -4.93 -17.16 -20.07
CA THR A 103 -5.34 -18.55 -20.24
C THR A 103 -6.86 -18.63 -20.39
N ASP A 104 -7.35 -19.82 -20.70
CA ASP A 104 -8.78 -20.13 -20.69
C ASP A 104 -9.43 -19.90 -19.31
N GLN A 105 -8.66 -19.89 -18.21
CA GLN A 105 -9.11 -19.68 -16.82
C GLN A 105 -8.96 -18.24 -16.29
N GLY A 106 -8.33 -17.34 -17.04
CA GLY A 106 -8.12 -15.96 -16.64
C GLY A 106 -6.69 -15.51 -16.87
N VAL A 107 -6.16 -14.66 -16.01
CA VAL A 107 -4.81 -14.12 -16.15
C VAL A 107 -3.93 -14.40 -14.95
N TYR A 108 -2.63 -14.56 -15.20
CA TYR A 108 -1.62 -14.68 -14.15
C TYR A 108 -0.30 -13.99 -14.52
N VAL A 109 0.52 -13.66 -13.53
CA VAL A 109 1.87 -13.10 -13.74
C VAL A 109 2.89 -14.23 -13.80
N PRO A 110 3.60 -14.47 -14.92
CA PRO A 110 4.48 -15.63 -15.07
C PRO A 110 5.75 -15.53 -14.21
N THR A 111 6.39 -16.67 -13.97
CA THR A 111 7.61 -16.79 -13.15
C THR A 111 8.73 -15.95 -13.72
N GLU A 112 8.91 -15.95 -15.04
CA GLU A 112 9.89 -15.14 -15.73
C GLU A 112 9.80 -13.65 -15.33
N VAL A 113 8.59 -13.09 -15.34
CA VAL A 113 8.33 -11.70 -14.90
C VAL A 113 8.62 -11.52 -13.42
N LEU A 114 8.15 -12.43 -12.56
CA LEU A 114 8.38 -12.34 -11.11
C LEU A 114 9.85 -12.50 -10.70
N THR A 115 10.69 -13.07 -11.56
CA THR A 115 12.14 -13.21 -11.36
C THR A 115 12.96 -12.10 -12.01
N SER A 116 12.32 -11.21 -12.78
CA SER A 116 13.00 -10.08 -13.41
C SER A 116 13.63 -9.12 -12.39
N ASP A 117 14.72 -8.47 -12.79
CA ASP A 117 15.42 -7.49 -11.95
C ASP A 117 14.53 -6.32 -11.53
N GLN A 118 13.62 -5.90 -12.42
CA GLN A 118 12.67 -4.83 -12.14
C GLN A 118 11.71 -5.20 -10.99
N VAL A 119 11.18 -6.43 -10.99
CA VAL A 119 10.32 -6.92 -9.90
C VAL A 119 11.13 -7.11 -8.62
N LYS A 120 12.33 -7.71 -8.70
CA LYS A 120 13.22 -7.88 -7.55
C LYS A 120 13.56 -6.53 -6.89
N ALA A 121 13.90 -5.51 -7.68
CA ALA A 121 14.18 -4.16 -7.18
C ALA A 121 12.96 -3.56 -6.46
N THR A 122 11.75 -3.76 -7.01
CA THR A 122 10.49 -3.28 -6.40
C THR A 122 10.21 -4.01 -5.08
N LEU A 123 10.47 -5.32 -5.00
CA LEU A 123 10.34 -6.09 -3.74
C LEU A 123 11.28 -5.56 -2.65
N ILE A 124 12.53 -5.26 -3.01
CA ILE A 124 13.51 -4.67 -2.07
C ILE A 124 13.06 -3.29 -1.60
N GLN A 125 12.58 -2.43 -2.51
CA GLN A 125 12.01 -1.13 -2.14
C GLN A 125 10.81 -1.27 -1.20
N ASN A 126 9.90 -2.21 -1.47
CA ASN A 126 8.79 -2.51 -0.56
C ASN A 126 9.28 -2.93 0.84
N SER A 127 10.29 -3.82 0.92
CA SER A 127 10.86 -4.20 2.23
C SER A 127 11.46 -3.01 2.97
N ARG A 128 12.09 -2.05 2.27
CA ARG A 128 12.57 -0.80 2.90
C ARG A 128 11.42 0.03 3.45
N LEU A 129 10.31 0.16 2.71
CA LEU A 129 9.11 0.87 3.19
C LEU A 129 8.51 0.20 4.42
N LEU A 130 8.45 -1.13 4.44
CA LEU A 130 7.97 -1.89 5.61
C LEU A 130 8.89 -1.75 6.82
N VAL A 131 10.20 -1.82 6.63
CA VAL A 131 11.20 -1.60 7.70
C VAL A 131 11.04 -0.20 8.29
N GLU A 132 10.95 0.82 7.44
CA GLU A 132 10.75 2.21 7.87
C GLU A 132 9.43 2.39 8.62
N LEU A 133 8.33 1.82 8.11
CA LEU A 133 7.04 1.81 8.80
C LEU A 133 7.18 1.19 10.20
N TYR A 134 7.82 0.02 10.30
CA TYR A 134 8.01 -0.69 11.56
C TYR A 134 8.85 0.11 12.56
N ALA A 135 9.95 0.73 12.10
CA ALA A 135 10.80 1.60 12.92
C ALA A 135 10.00 2.78 13.49
N ARG A 136 9.17 3.44 12.66
CA ARG A 136 8.33 4.56 13.10
C ARG A 136 7.23 4.12 14.05
N LEU A 137 6.59 2.97 13.81
CA LEU A 137 5.58 2.41 14.70
C LEU A 137 6.17 2.04 16.07
N ALA A 138 7.38 1.46 16.09
CA ALA A 138 8.10 1.15 17.33
C ALA A 138 8.46 2.43 18.10
N LYS A 139 8.97 3.47 17.43
CA LYS A 139 9.23 4.80 18.01
C LYS A 139 7.96 5.44 18.59
N ALA A 140 6.82 5.22 17.95
CA ALA A 140 5.50 5.68 18.42
C ALA A 140 4.87 4.77 19.50
N ALA A 141 5.60 3.74 19.98
CA ALA A 141 5.15 2.77 20.97
C ALA A 141 3.81 2.11 20.61
N VAL A 142 3.62 1.76 19.34
CA VAL A 142 2.46 1.00 18.86
C VAL A 142 2.63 -0.47 19.27
N PRO A 143 1.64 -1.10 19.94
CA PRO A 143 1.74 -2.49 20.37
C PRO A 143 2.06 -3.46 19.22
N GLY A 144 2.98 -4.40 19.47
CA GLY A 144 3.43 -5.40 18.48
C GLY A 144 4.51 -4.90 17.51
N ALA A 145 4.68 -3.58 17.37
CA ALA A 145 5.80 -3.01 16.63
C ALA A 145 7.06 -3.00 17.50
N VAL A 146 8.10 -3.68 17.05
CA VAL A 146 9.42 -3.71 17.70
C VAL A 146 10.46 -3.15 16.73
N ALA A 147 11.68 -2.89 17.20
CA ALA A 147 12.73 -2.41 16.32
C ALA A 147 12.97 -3.41 15.17
N PRO A 148 12.92 -2.99 13.90
CA PRO A 148 13.24 -3.86 12.77
C PRO A 148 14.74 -4.19 12.74
N PRO A 149 15.17 -5.20 11.95
CA PRO A 149 16.58 -5.50 11.80
C PRO A 149 17.33 -4.34 11.12
N ALA A 150 18.63 -4.23 11.40
CA ALA A 150 19.49 -3.18 10.83
C ALA A 150 19.77 -3.39 9.33
N THR A 151 19.71 -4.63 8.85
CA THR A 151 19.93 -5.00 7.46
C THR A 151 18.69 -5.66 6.88
N ILE A 152 18.56 -5.61 5.54
CA ILE A 152 17.40 -6.15 4.82
C ILE A 152 17.73 -7.38 3.97
N ASP A 153 19.01 -7.72 3.82
CA ASP A 153 19.49 -8.69 2.82
C ASP A 153 18.88 -10.09 3.01
N ASP A 154 18.73 -10.51 4.27
CA ASP A 154 18.17 -11.80 4.66
C ASP A 154 16.68 -11.71 5.02
N LEU A 155 15.95 -10.74 4.48
CA LEU A 155 14.50 -10.66 4.70
C LEU A 155 13.72 -11.53 3.72
N PRO A 156 12.54 -12.05 4.11
CA PRO A 156 11.65 -12.77 3.22
C PRO A 156 10.88 -11.78 2.32
N HIS A 157 11.61 -11.11 1.42
CA HIS A 157 11.10 -10.02 0.57
C HIS A 157 9.78 -10.32 -0.14
N ARG A 158 9.60 -11.54 -0.68
CA ARG A 158 8.35 -11.93 -1.36
C ARG A 158 7.22 -12.14 -0.37
N ALA A 159 7.47 -12.79 0.77
CA ALA A 159 6.45 -12.98 1.80
C ALA A 159 5.98 -11.64 2.35
N MET A 160 6.92 -10.75 2.70
CA MET A 160 6.63 -9.39 3.12
C MET A 160 5.84 -8.60 2.08
N ALA A 161 6.15 -8.76 0.79
CA ALA A 161 5.41 -8.11 -0.29
C ALA A 161 3.97 -8.62 -0.43
N ARG A 162 3.72 -9.92 -0.23
CA ARG A 162 2.34 -10.46 -0.21
C ARG A 162 1.53 -9.90 0.94
N VAL A 163 2.12 -9.87 2.14
CA VAL A 163 1.47 -9.26 3.31
C VAL A 163 1.19 -7.76 3.09
N ALA A 164 2.16 -7.01 2.52
CA ALA A 164 1.95 -5.61 2.16
C ALA A 164 0.85 -5.42 1.10
N ALA A 165 0.79 -6.31 0.10
CA ALA A 165 -0.24 -6.32 -0.92
C ALA A 165 -1.64 -6.47 -0.29
N GLY A 166 -1.83 -7.48 0.56
CA GLY A 166 -3.08 -7.69 1.27
C GLY A 166 -3.50 -6.50 2.13
N TYR A 167 -2.56 -5.89 2.86
CA TYR A 167 -2.83 -4.67 3.61
C TYR A 167 -3.20 -3.48 2.71
N CYS A 168 -2.51 -3.29 1.59
CA CYS A 168 -2.79 -2.25 0.62
C CYS A 168 -4.20 -2.42 0.01
N LEU A 169 -4.56 -3.63 -0.41
CA LEU A 169 -5.88 -3.93 -0.99
C LEU A 169 -7.02 -3.68 0.01
N ARG A 170 -6.87 -4.12 1.28
CA ARG A 170 -7.81 -3.77 2.36
C ARG A 170 -7.91 -2.26 2.58
N SER A 171 -6.80 -1.54 2.47
CA SER A 171 -6.78 -0.09 2.64
C SER A 171 -7.43 0.66 1.47
N LEU A 172 -7.37 0.11 0.26
CA LEU A 172 -8.05 0.65 -0.92
C LEU A 172 -9.56 0.49 -0.79
N GLU A 173 -10.05 -0.60 -0.20
CA GLU A 173 -11.47 -0.78 0.11
C GLU A 173 -11.99 0.33 1.05
N GLU A 174 -11.23 0.63 2.10
CA GLU A 174 -11.53 1.76 3.00
C GLU A 174 -11.54 3.10 2.26
N MET A 175 -10.54 3.34 1.42
CA MET A 175 -10.43 4.57 0.63
C MET A 175 -11.61 4.76 -0.31
N ARG A 176 -12.10 3.67 -0.92
CA ARG A 176 -13.28 3.69 -1.80
C ARG A 176 -14.54 4.11 -1.04
N GLY A 177 -14.68 3.64 0.19
CA GLY A 177 -15.81 4.00 1.05
C GLY A 177 -15.91 5.51 1.33
N LEU A 178 -14.80 6.24 1.25
CA LEU A 178 -14.76 7.69 1.51
C LEU A 178 -15.27 8.55 0.35
N PHE A 179 -15.16 8.07 -0.90
CA PHE A 179 -15.37 8.89 -2.10
C PHE A 179 -16.20 8.19 -3.18
N GLU A 180 -17.24 7.47 -2.77
CA GLU A 180 -18.20 6.79 -3.67
C GLU A 180 -17.51 5.89 -4.71
N GLY A 181 -16.43 5.21 -4.30
CA GLY A 181 -15.65 4.33 -5.18
C GLY A 181 -14.61 5.02 -6.06
N ASP A 182 -14.49 6.35 -6.01
CA ASP A 182 -13.44 7.09 -6.73
C ASP A 182 -12.09 7.01 -6.00
N LEU A 183 -11.37 5.91 -6.27
CA LEU A 183 -10.04 5.63 -5.73
C LEU A 183 -9.03 6.75 -5.95
N LEU A 184 -9.04 7.39 -7.13
CA LEU A 184 -8.04 8.40 -7.46
C LEU A 184 -8.28 9.70 -6.69
N THR A 185 -9.55 10.06 -6.49
CA THR A 185 -9.93 11.15 -5.56
C THR A 185 -9.46 10.84 -4.14
N GLY A 186 -9.67 9.62 -3.65
CA GLY A 186 -9.19 9.21 -2.33
C GLY A 186 -7.67 9.23 -2.18
N PHE A 187 -6.94 8.81 -3.21
CA PHE A 187 -5.48 8.84 -3.23
C PHE A 187 -4.94 10.28 -3.20
N VAL A 188 -5.54 11.19 -3.97
CA VAL A 188 -5.20 12.63 -3.96
C VAL A 188 -5.53 13.23 -2.60
N TYR A 189 -6.68 12.90 -2.01
CA TYR A 189 -7.07 13.36 -0.67
C TYR A 189 -6.06 12.93 0.40
N LEU A 190 -5.72 11.64 0.46
CA LEU A 190 -4.73 11.12 1.40
C LEU A 190 -3.35 11.73 1.18
N SER A 191 -3.00 12.02 -0.07
CA SER A 191 -1.80 12.78 -0.38
C SER A 191 -1.84 14.17 0.28
N VAL A 192 -2.93 14.91 0.18
CA VAL A 192 -3.08 16.20 0.89
C VAL A 192 -2.89 16.01 2.40
N VAL A 193 -3.59 15.03 3.00
CA VAL A 193 -3.49 14.73 4.44
C VAL A 193 -2.05 14.41 4.87
N ASP A 194 -1.34 13.58 4.10
CA ASP A 194 0.08 13.25 4.35
C ASP A 194 0.95 14.51 4.26
N ALA A 195 0.83 15.30 3.20
CA ALA A 195 1.66 16.50 3.04
C ALA A 195 1.42 17.54 4.14
N ASN A 196 0.16 17.65 4.60
CA ASN A 196 -0.20 18.56 5.66
C ASN A 196 0.38 18.20 7.01
N THR A 197 0.78 16.95 7.23
CA THR A 197 1.10 16.44 8.58
C THR A 197 2.39 15.63 8.68
N SER A 198 3.04 15.26 7.57
CA SER A 198 4.23 14.38 7.56
C SER A 198 5.42 14.96 8.33
N TYR A 199 5.57 16.29 8.37
CA TYR A 199 6.60 16.97 9.16
C TYR A 199 6.53 16.65 10.67
N LEU A 200 5.40 16.12 11.15
CA LEU A 200 5.23 15.71 12.54
C LEU A 200 5.84 14.34 12.85
N ASP A 201 6.22 13.53 11.86
CA ASP A 201 6.83 12.22 12.07
C ASP A 201 8.26 12.31 12.62
N ASP A 202 8.95 13.39 12.28
CA ASP A 202 10.33 13.62 12.71
C ASP A 202 10.41 14.26 14.09
N LEU A 203 9.29 14.81 14.58
CA LEU A 203 9.25 15.53 15.83
C LEU A 203 9.18 14.57 17.04
N PRO A 204 9.76 14.94 18.18
CA PRO A 204 9.65 14.15 19.39
C PRO A 204 8.18 13.91 19.74
N VAL A 205 7.83 12.67 20.09
CA VAL A 205 6.48 12.25 20.52
C VAL A 205 5.88 13.25 21.53
N ARG A 206 6.69 13.74 22.46
CA ARG A 206 6.33 14.74 23.47
C ARG A 206 5.78 16.07 22.93
N ALA A 207 6.25 16.52 21.76
CA ALA A 207 5.94 17.85 21.21
C ALA A 207 4.46 18.03 20.85
N TYR A 208 3.71 16.92 20.75
CA TYR A 208 2.31 16.92 20.36
C TYR A 208 1.47 15.91 21.16
N MET A 209 1.91 15.50 22.35
CA MET A 209 1.13 14.60 23.22
C MET A 209 -0.27 15.13 23.50
N ASN A 210 -0.42 16.45 23.53
CA ASN A 210 -1.68 17.15 23.82
C ASN A 210 -2.60 17.31 22.59
N LEU A 211 -2.19 16.89 21.38
CA LEU A 211 -3.04 16.89 20.18
C LEU A 211 -3.91 15.63 20.11
N GLU A 212 -4.67 15.37 21.18
CA GLU A 212 -5.51 14.16 21.28
C GLU A 212 -6.63 14.12 20.25
N ASP A 213 -7.10 15.29 19.80
CA ASP A 213 -8.19 15.39 18.84
C ASP A 213 -7.70 15.26 17.39
N HIS A 214 -7.04 16.31 16.86
CA HIS A 214 -6.53 16.41 15.49
C HIS A 214 -5.44 17.48 15.42
N VAL A 215 -4.57 17.43 14.38
CA VAL A 215 -3.74 18.60 14.04
C VAL A 215 -4.69 19.73 13.65
N PRO A 216 -4.64 20.91 14.29
CA PRO A 216 -5.51 22.02 13.92
C PRO A 216 -5.13 22.58 12.54
N ASP A 217 -6.06 23.23 11.83
CA ASP A 217 -5.82 23.78 10.49
C ASP A 217 -4.59 24.69 10.45
N GLU A 218 -4.38 25.50 11.50
CA GLU A 218 -3.28 26.47 11.62
C GLU A 218 -1.91 25.79 11.80
N ALA A 219 -1.89 24.55 12.28
CA ALA A 219 -0.65 23.79 12.41
C ALA A 219 -0.29 23.04 11.12
N ARG A 220 -1.24 22.83 10.19
CA ARG A 220 -0.98 22.09 8.94
C ARG A 220 -0.04 22.86 8.02
N ARG A 221 0.85 22.14 7.33
CA ARG A 221 1.65 22.71 6.23
C ARG A 221 0.87 22.64 4.91
N PRO A 222 0.49 23.76 4.28
CA PRO A 222 -0.21 23.73 2.99
C PRO A 222 0.64 23.06 1.91
N VAL A 223 0.00 22.39 0.96
CA VAL A 223 0.69 21.75 -0.18
C VAL A 223 0.16 22.27 -1.51
N SER A 224 1.06 22.66 -2.42
CA SER A 224 0.64 23.10 -3.75
C SER A 224 0.19 21.93 -4.62
N ALA A 225 -0.73 22.17 -5.56
CA ALA A 225 -1.11 21.16 -6.56
C ALA A 225 0.09 20.68 -7.40
N LEU A 226 1.08 21.54 -7.61
CA LEU A 226 2.33 21.19 -8.28
C LEU A 226 3.15 20.19 -7.46
N ALA A 227 3.33 20.45 -6.16
CA ALA A 227 4.04 19.52 -5.26
C ALA A 227 3.28 18.19 -5.13
N LEU A 228 1.95 18.22 -5.11
CA LEU A 228 1.12 17.01 -5.17
C LEU A 228 1.38 16.19 -6.43
N ALA A 229 1.37 16.81 -7.61
CA ALA A 229 1.63 16.13 -8.88
C ALA A 229 3.03 15.50 -8.90
N ALA A 230 4.05 16.25 -8.47
CA ALA A 230 5.42 15.75 -8.39
C ALA A 230 5.55 14.54 -7.45
N ARG A 231 4.93 14.59 -6.28
CA ARG A 231 5.01 13.50 -5.29
C ARG A 231 4.20 12.27 -5.71
N THR A 232 3.05 12.46 -6.34
CA THR A 232 2.14 11.36 -6.73
C THR A 232 2.51 10.72 -8.07
N GLY A 233 3.32 11.39 -8.90
CA GLY A 233 3.57 11.00 -10.29
C GLY A 233 2.37 11.21 -11.22
N LEU A 234 1.26 11.77 -10.73
CA LEU A 234 0.07 12.02 -11.53
C LEU A 234 0.23 13.25 -12.43
N PRO A 235 -0.38 13.24 -13.64
CA PRO A 235 -0.43 14.44 -14.47
C PRO A 235 -1.07 15.61 -13.72
N ARG A 236 -0.53 16.82 -13.91
CA ARG A 236 -1.01 18.05 -13.23
C ARG A 236 -2.51 18.27 -13.44
N GLU A 237 -3.00 18.02 -14.66
CA GLU A 237 -4.42 18.15 -14.98
C GLU A 237 -5.28 17.16 -14.21
N THR A 238 -4.81 15.92 -14.02
CA THR A 238 -5.47 14.91 -13.21
C THR A 238 -5.55 15.35 -11.75
N VAL A 239 -4.44 15.80 -11.16
CA VAL A 239 -4.44 16.33 -9.78
C VAL A 239 -5.39 17.51 -9.65
N ARG A 240 -5.34 18.47 -10.58
CA ARG A 240 -6.21 19.65 -10.58
C ARG A 240 -7.70 19.27 -10.59
N ARG A 241 -8.10 18.33 -11.43
CA ARG A 241 -9.49 17.84 -11.51
C ARG A 241 -9.95 17.23 -10.18
N HIS A 242 -9.12 16.39 -9.57
CA HIS A 242 -9.46 15.75 -8.29
C HIS A 242 -9.44 16.74 -7.12
N VAL A 243 -8.53 17.70 -7.10
CA VAL A 243 -8.53 18.79 -6.11
C VAL A 243 -9.83 19.60 -6.20
N ARG A 244 -10.27 20.00 -7.40
CA ARG A 244 -11.56 20.71 -7.56
C ARG A 244 -12.74 19.90 -7.04
N LYS A 245 -12.74 18.59 -7.27
CA LYS A 245 -13.78 17.69 -6.73
C LYS A 245 -13.74 17.67 -5.20
N LEU A 246 -12.55 17.58 -4.60
CA LEU A 246 -12.38 17.60 -3.15
C LEU A 246 -12.78 18.94 -2.51
N GLU A 247 -12.51 20.06 -3.19
CA GLU A 247 -12.97 21.39 -2.77
C GLU A 247 -14.49 21.51 -2.85
N ALA A 248 -15.11 21.01 -3.93
CA ALA A 248 -16.56 21.00 -4.07
C ALA A 248 -17.25 20.11 -3.01
N LEU A 249 -16.58 19.06 -2.54
CA LEU A 249 -17.03 18.21 -1.43
C LEU A 249 -16.77 18.83 -0.05
N GLY A 250 -16.07 19.97 0.05
CA GLY A 250 -15.75 20.62 1.33
C GLY A 250 -14.72 19.88 2.19
N VAL A 251 -14.00 18.90 1.63
CA VAL A 251 -13.05 18.05 2.37
C VAL A 251 -11.61 18.55 2.26
N VAL A 252 -11.33 19.41 1.29
CA VAL A 252 -10.07 20.14 1.10
C VAL A 252 -10.41 21.61 0.87
N ARG A 253 -9.56 22.51 1.37
CA ARG A 253 -9.67 23.95 1.12
C ARG A 253 -8.36 24.54 0.62
N SER A 254 -8.47 25.52 -0.27
CA SER A 254 -7.36 26.40 -0.64
C SER A 254 -7.13 27.45 0.45
N VAL A 255 -5.87 27.60 0.86
CA VAL A 255 -5.38 28.61 1.81
C VAL A 255 -4.15 29.31 1.23
N HIS A 256 -3.66 30.35 1.91
CA HIS A 256 -2.36 30.92 1.56
C HIS A 256 -1.28 29.83 1.61
N GLY A 257 -0.53 29.65 0.53
CA GLY A 257 0.53 28.64 0.41
C GLY A 257 0.11 27.29 -0.16
N GLY A 258 -1.20 27.01 -0.36
CA GLY A 258 -1.65 25.80 -1.04
C GLY A 258 -2.92 25.19 -0.47
N LEU A 259 -2.99 23.86 -0.44
CA LEU A 259 -4.14 23.07 -0.06
C LEU A 259 -3.97 22.49 1.35
N ILE A 260 -5.05 22.49 2.13
CA ILE A 260 -5.16 21.73 3.37
C ILE A 260 -6.41 20.87 3.40
N ALA A 261 -6.33 19.69 4.02
CA ALA A 261 -7.47 18.85 4.34
C ALA A 261 -8.28 19.47 5.48
N HIS A 262 -9.60 19.58 5.30
CA HIS A 262 -10.48 20.28 6.24
C HIS A 262 -10.61 19.53 7.56
N GLN A 263 -10.37 20.22 8.68
CA GLN A 263 -10.40 19.63 10.01
C GLN A 263 -11.76 19.00 10.38
N GLU A 264 -12.87 19.63 10.00
CA GLU A 264 -14.21 19.12 10.29
C GLU A 264 -14.46 17.78 9.58
N HIS A 265 -14.02 17.66 8.32
CA HIS A 265 -14.15 16.40 7.60
C HIS A 265 -13.28 15.29 8.23
N LEU A 266 -12.06 15.62 8.67
CA LEU A 266 -11.21 14.67 9.38
C LEU A 266 -11.85 14.18 10.71
N ARG A 267 -12.69 15.01 11.33
CA ARG A 267 -13.47 14.70 12.54
C ARG A 267 -14.78 13.94 12.28
N SER A 268 -15.18 13.81 11.01
CA SER A 268 -16.44 13.14 10.65
C SER A 268 -16.44 11.67 11.09
N GLU A 269 -17.63 11.15 11.40
CA GLU A 269 -17.82 9.74 11.77
C GLU A 269 -17.26 8.78 10.70
N THR A 270 -17.47 9.12 9.43
CA THR A 270 -16.96 8.35 8.28
C THR A 270 -15.44 8.19 8.30
N VAL A 271 -14.70 9.29 8.48
CA VAL A 271 -13.22 9.26 8.54
C VAL A 271 -12.75 8.56 9.82
N MET A 272 -13.42 8.79 10.94
CA MET A 272 -13.09 8.13 12.20
C MET A 272 -13.30 6.62 12.15
N ALA A 273 -14.38 6.16 11.50
CA ALA A 273 -14.65 4.75 11.28
C ALA A 273 -13.58 4.10 10.37
N ALA A 274 -13.22 4.75 9.26
CA ALA A 274 -12.13 4.30 8.39
C ALA A 274 -10.80 4.21 9.14
N ALA A 275 -10.49 5.19 10.00
CA ALA A 275 -9.32 5.16 10.86
C ALA A 275 -9.34 4.00 11.90
N ALA A 276 -10.52 3.58 12.36
CA ALA A 276 -10.65 2.42 13.25
C ALA A 276 -10.35 1.11 12.51
N ARG A 277 -10.96 0.95 11.33
CA ARG A 277 -10.76 -0.24 10.49
C ARG A 277 -9.31 -0.34 10.04
N ASN A 278 -8.68 0.78 9.66
CA ASN A 278 -7.26 0.82 9.35
C ASN A 278 -6.37 0.39 10.54
N ALA A 279 -6.69 0.79 11.78
CA ALA A 279 -5.97 0.30 12.94
C ALA A 279 -6.16 -1.21 13.18
N GLY A 280 -7.32 -1.77 12.83
CA GLY A 280 -7.55 -3.21 12.75
C GLY A 280 -6.67 -3.88 11.69
N ASN A 281 -6.68 -3.35 10.47
CA ASN A 281 -5.87 -3.83 9.36
C ASN A 281 -4.37 -3.76 9.64
N LEU A 282 -3.90 -2.74 10.37
CA LEU A 282 -2.50 -2.64 10.79
C LEU A 282 -2.14 -3.73 11.81
N ARG A 283 -3.02 -4.04 12.77
CA ARG A 283 -2.77 -5.15 13.70
C ARG A 283 -2.63 -6.47 12.96
N LEU A 284 -3.47 -6.70 11.95
CA LEU A 284 -3.38 -7.88 11.09
C LEU A 284 -2.07 -7.88 10.28
N LEU A 285 -1.70 -6.75 9.67
CA LEU A 285 -0.40 -6.59 8.98
C LEU A 285 0.78 -6.96 9.88
N ILE A 286 0.80 -6.46 11.13
CA ILE A 286 1.85 -6.77 12.10
C ILE A 286 1.90 -8.29 12.39
N GLN A 287 0.75 -8.92 12.62
CA GLN A 287 0.66 -10.36 12.88
C GLN A 287 1.11 -11.20 11.68
N GLU A 288 0.65 -10.85 10.48
CA GLU A 288 1.02 -11.53 9.23
C GLU A 288 2.53 -11.39 8.94
N LEU A 289 3.11 -10.21 9.19
CA LEU A 289 4.56 -10.01 9.06
C LEU A 289 5.36 -10.88 10.05
N GLN A 290 4.91 -10.95 11.31
CA GLN A 290 5.53 -11.80 12.33
C GLN A 290 5.47 -13.28 11.95
N ALA A 291 4.34 -13.73 11.40
CA ALA A 291 4.17 -15.10 10.94
C ALA A 291 5.12 -15.49 9.81
N VAL A 292 5.55 -14.52 8.97
CA VAL A 292 6.52 -14.76 7.89
C VAL A 292 7.96 -14.47 8.31
N GLY A 293 8.24 -14.27 9.59
CA GLY A 293 9.61 -14.05 10.10
C GLY A 293 10.11 -12.61 9.93
N PHE A 294 9.23 -11.62 10.09
CA PHE A 294 9.62 -10.22 10.21
C PHE A 294 9.04 -9.61 11.50
N PRO A 295 9.83 -8.91 12.34
CA PRO A 295 11.19 -8.43 12.08
C PRO A 295 12.31 -9.39 12.45
N HIS A 296 12.00 -10.56 13.03
CA HIS A 296 12.99 -11.57 13.36
C HIS A 296 13.05 -12.61 12.24
N PRO A 297 14.17 -12.69 11.48
CA PRO A 297 14.32 -13.71 10.45
C PRO A 297 14.05 -15.09 11.06
N VAL A 298 13.28 -15.93 10.35
CA VAL A 298 13.12 -17.33 10.75
C VAL A 298 14.52 -17.95 10.80
N PRO A 299 14.92 -18.60 11.92
CA PRO A 299 16.18 -19.33 11.98
C PRO A 299 16.24 -20.29 10.80
N HIS A 300 17.35 -20.33 10.08
CA HIS A 300 17.52 -21.26 8.97
C HIS A 300 17.34 -22.71 9.48
N ALA A 301 16.14 -23.26 9.35
CA ALA A 301 15.95 -24.69 9.42
C ALA A 301 16.65 -25.24 8.17
N GLN A 302 17.84 -25.81 8.35
CA GLN A 302 18.44 -26.65 7.31
C GLN A 302 17.36 -27.62 6.85
N ALA A 303 17.04 -27.54 5.55
CA ALA A 303 15.99 -28.31 4.93
C ALA A 303 16.05 -29.76 5.38
N ARG A 304 15.12 -30.19 6.23
CA ARG A 304 14.73 -31.60 6.33
C ARG A 304 13.90 -31.93 5.09
N VAL A 305 14.55 -31.93 3.92
CA VAL A 305 14.11 -32.76 2.80
C VAL A 305 14.86 -34.07 2.97
N ALA A 306 14.32 -34.92 3.84
CA ALA A 306 14.66 -36.33 3.92
C ALA A 306 13.36 -37.11 3.72
N GLY A 307 13.20 -37.64 2.51
CA GLY A 307 12.45 -38.86 2.20
C GLY A 307 10.94 -38.87 2.43
N ARG A 308 10.19 -38.81 1.32
CA ARG A 308 9.32 -39.90 0.86
C ARG A 308 8.92 -39.68 -0.59
#